data_AF-A0A259DH31-F1
#
_entry.id   AF-A0A259DH31-F1
#
_cell.length_a   1.000
_cell.length_b   1.000
_cell.length_c   1.000
_cell.angle_alpha   90.00
_cell.angle_beta   90.00
_cell.angle_gamma   90.00
#
_symmetry.space_group_name_H-M   'P 1'
#
loop_
_entity.id
_entity.type
_entity.pdbx_description
1 polymer ?
#
loop_
_entity_poly.entity_id
_entity_poly.type
_entity_poly.pdbx_seq_one_letter_code
_entity_poly.pdbx_strand_id
1 'polypeptide(L)'
;MSDLKQFFSPEGACATVLPGWRARPQQLAMAEAVEKAIAEHGVLLAEAGTGTGKTLAYLIPALLSGGKVVISTGTKALQDQLFHRDLPAARRALKSPVKIALLKGRANYVCHHHLQRNLSDGRFANRDDAAWLQKIARFAETSSSGDRAEATGIPEDATAWFYAISSRDTCLGSECDHYKDCFVMAARKAAMEAEVVVVNHHLFFADLWLKDEGVAELLPACNTVILDEAHQLAETAAQFFGETLSVAQLLDLAGDTKRLAAVKAGDFPALRRAAEDLGKVARDLRLAF
;
A
#
# COMPACT_ATOMS: atom_id res chain seq x y z
N MET A 1 -22.89 -15.66 17.74
CA MET A 1 -23.29 -15.42 16.34
C MET A 1 -24.25 -14.26 16.34
N SER A 2 -23.97 -13.26 15.52
CA SER A 2 -24.80 -12.06 15.39
C SER A 2 -25.99 -12.40 14.48
N ASP A 3 -27.14 -11.76 14.68
CA ASP A 3 -28.20 -11.88 13.67
C ASP A 3 -27.84 -11.04 12.44
N LEU A 4 -27.11 -11.64 11.50
CA LEU A 4 -26.67 -10.96 10.28
C LEU A 4 -27.85 -10.57 9.36
N LYS A 5 -29.01 -11.22 9.50
CA LYS A 5 -30.18 -10.96 8.65
C LYS A 5 -30.72 -9.54 8.84
N GLN A 6 -30.60 -8.97 10.05
CA GLN A 6 -31.00 -7.59 10.33
C GLN A 6 -30.21 -6.54 9.53
N PHE A 7 -29.01 -6.88 9.04
CA PHE A 7 -28.19 -5.99 8.21
C PHE A 7 -28.48 -6.20 6.72
N PHE A 8 -28.60 -7.46 6.27
CA PHE A 8 -28.67 -7.82 4.86
C PHE A 8 -30.09 -8.00 4.27
N SER A 9 -31.15 -7.93 5.08
CA SER A 9 -32.55 -7.98 4.61
C SER A 9 -32.92 -6.77 3.72
N PRO A 10 -34.06 -6.81 2.99
CA PRO A 10 -34.47 -5.69 2.13
C PRO A 10 -34.73 -4.40 2.90
N GLU A 11 -35.24 -4.52 4.13
CA GLU A 11 -35.51 -3.44 5.09
C GLU A 11 -34.39 -3.29 6.15
N GLY A 12 -33.27 -4.02 5.98
CA GLY A 12 -32.19 -4.11 6.96
C GLY A 12 -31.38 -2.84 7.11
N ALA A 13 -30.48 -2.80 8.09
CA ALA A 13 -29.69 -1.60 8.37
C ALA A 13 -28.85 -1.12 7.17
N CYS A 14 -28.36 -2.02 6.31
CA CYS A 14 -27.69 -1.63 5.05
C CYS A 14 -28.62 -0.86 4.11
N ALA A 15 -29.91 -1.23 4.04
CA ALA A 15 -30.91 -0.55 3.23
C ALA A 15 -31.14 0.92 3.65
N THR A 16 -31.02 1.20 4.94
CA THR A 16 -31.19 2.56 5.49
C THR A 16 -30.03 3.51 5.14
N VAL A 17 -28.87 2.97 4.75
CA VAL A 17 -27.63 3.74 4.52
C VAL A 17 -27.21 3.77 3.05
N LEU A 18 -27.64 2.80 2.24
CA LEU A 18 -27.21 2.60 0.86
C LEU A 18 -28.37 2.81 -0.12
N PRO A 19 -28.36 3.91 -0.91
CA PRO A 19 -29.34 4.13 -1.96
C PRO A 19 -29.37 2.97 -2.97
N GLY A 20 -30.56 2.50 -3.33
CA GLY A 20 -30.73 1.40 -4.29
C GLY A 20 -30.35 0.01 -3.75
N TRP A 21 -30.29 -0.17 -2.43
CA TRP A 21 -30.07 -1.47 -1.80
C TRP A 21 -31.02 -2.55 -2.34
N ARG A 22 -30.47 -3.76 -2.55
CA ARG A 22 -31.22 -4.98 -2.82
C ARG A 22 -30.58 -6.12 -2.04
N ALA A 23 -31.35 -6.77 -1.18
CA ALA A 23 -30.93 -7.97 -0.49
C ALA A 23 -30.55 -9.08 -1.48
N ARG A 24 -29.47 -9.80 -1.20
CA ARG A 24 -28.97 -10.90 -2.04
C ARG A 24 -28.62 -12.09 -1.14
N PRO A 25 -29.26 -13.27 -1.32
CA PRO A 25 -28.98 -14.44 -0.50
C PRO A 25 -27.49 -14.83 -0.46
N GLN A 26 -26.79 -14.70 -1.58
CA GLN A 26 -25.35 -15.00 -1.70
C GLN A 26 -24.49 -14.06 -0.84
N GLN A 27 -24.90 -12.81 -0.66
CA GLN A 27 -24.18 -11.83 0.16
C GLN A 27 -24.31 -12.15 1.65
N LEU A 28 -25.51 -12.55 2.09
CA LEU A 28 -25.74 -13.05 3.46
C LEU A 28 -24.98 -14.35 3.71
N ALA A 29 -25.04 -15.32 2.79
CA ALA A 29 -24.32 -16.59 2.94
C ALA A 29 -22.79 -16.39 3.03
N MET A 30 -22.23 -15.46 2.25
CA MET A 30 -20.83 -15.06 2.38
C MET A 30 -20.55 -14.42 3.75
N ALA A 31 -21.42 -13.54 4.24
CA ALA A 31 -21.26 -12.90 5.55
C ALA A 31 -21.34 -13.90 6.72
N GLU A 32 -22.25 -14.87 6.66
CA GLU A 32 -22.37 -15.97 7.62
C GLU A 32 -21.11 -16.87 7.60
N ALA A 33 -20.56 -17.15 6.41
CA ALA A 33 -19.30 -17.88 6.28
C ALA A 33 -18.09 -17.11 6.84
N VAL A 34 -18.03 -15.78 6.62
CA VAL A 34 -16.98 -14.93 7.18
C VAL A 34 -17.10 -14.81 8.70
N GLU A 35 -18.30 -14.60 9.27
CA GLU A 35 -18.49 -14.60 10.74
C GLU A 35 -18.02 -15.91 11.35
N LYS A 36 -18.40 -17.04 10.74
CA LYS A 36 -17.96 -18.37 11.20
C LYS A 36 -16.44 -18.51 11.16
N ALA A 37 -15.80 -18.15 10.05
CA ALA A 37 -14.35 -18.26 9.91
C ALA A 37 -13.59 -17.40 10.94
N ILE A 38 -14.07 -16.18 11.22
CA ILE A 38 -13.49 -15.32 12.25
C ILE A 38 -13.67 -15.93 13.65
N ALA A 39 -14.86 -16.43 13.96
CA ALA A 39 -15.18 -17.03 15.27
C ALA A 39 -14.44 -18.35 15.54
N GLU A 40 -14.14 -19.13 14.50
CA GLU A 40 -13.38 -20.39 14.59
C GLU A 40 -11.86 -20.19 14.41
N HIS A 41 -11.39 -18.95 14.20
CA HIS A 41 -10.00 -18.63 13.83
C HIS A 41 -9.49 -19.42 12.61
N GLY A 42 -10.40 -19.71 11.67
CA GLY A 42 -10.13 -20.51 10.47
C GLY A 42 -9.78 -19.69 9.23
N VAL A 43 -9.50 -20.40 8.13
CA VAL A 43 -9.24 -19.80 6.81
C VAL A 43 -10.45 -20.03 5.91
N LEU A 44 -10.92 -18.96 5.26
CA LEU A 44 -11.99 -19.00 4.26
C LEU A 44 -11.47 -18.48 2.92
N LEU A 45 -11.58 -19.29 1.88
CA LEU A 45 -11.48 -18.85 0.50
C LEU A 45 -12.91 -18.74 -0.06
N ALA A 46 -13.31 -17.53 -0.44
CA ALA A 46 -14.65 -17.25 -0.98
C ALA A 46 -14.55 -16.54 -2.32
N GLU A 47 -15.08 -17.17 -3.38
CA GLU A 47 -15.27 -16.53 -4.67
C GLU A 47 -16.64 -15.86 -4.73
N ALA A 48 -16.66 -14.58 -5.10
CA ALA A 48 -17.89 -13.79 -5.23
C ALA A 48 -17.84 -12.97 -6.53
N GLY A 49 -18.81 -13.19 -7.41
CA GLY A 49 -18.90 -12.46 -8.68
C GLY A 49 -18.95 -10.94 -8.52
N THR A 50 -18.57 -10.21 -9.55
CA THR A 50 -18.60 -8.74 -9.53
C THR A 50 -20.01 -8.20 -9.26
N GLY A 51 -20.10 -7.08 -8.56
CA GLY A 51 -21.39 -6.45 -8.20
C GLY A 51 -22.24 -7.18 -7.15
N THR A 52 -21.87 -8.39 -6.70
CA THR A 52 -22.60 -9.16 -5.66
C THR A 52 -22.69 -8.48 -4.30
N GLY A 53 -21.76 -7.56 -4.00
CA GLY A 53 -21.68 -6.87 -2.71
C GLY A 53 -20.70 -7.48 -1.71
N LYS A 54 -19.70 -8.22 -2.20
CA LYS A 54 -18.61 -8.86 -1.42
C LYS A 54 -18.05 -8.00 -0.29
N THR A 55 -17.85 -6.70 -0.55
CA THR A 55 -17.24 -5.76 0.38
C THR A 55 -18.02 -5.66 1.68
N LEU A 56 -19.33 -5.49 1.62
CA LEU A 56 -20.17 -5.46 2.83
C LEU A 56 -20.28 -6.85 3.48
N ALA A 57 -20.25 -7.93 2.69
CA ALA A 57 -20.30 -9.29 3.21
C ALA A 57 -19.11 -9.62 4.11
N TYR A 58 -17.89 -9.10 3.82
CA TYR A 58 -16.76 -9.24 4.74
C TYR A 58 -16.68 -8.12 5.80
N LEU A 59 -17.04 -6.88 5.46
CA LEU A 59 -16.92 -5.74 6.37
C LEU A 59 -17.85 -5.83 7.59
N ILE A 60 -19.11 -6.22 7.38
CA ILE A 60 -20.11 -6.29 8.46
C ILE A 60 -19.69 -7.27 9.57
N PRO A 61 -19.39 -8.55 9.30
CA PRO A 61 -18.94 -9.48 10.35
C PRO A 61 -17.58 -9.09 10.95
N ALA A 62 -16.65 -8.53 10.17
CA ALA A 62 -15.34 -8.11 10.68
C ALA A 62 -15.41 -6.88 11.61
N LEU A 63 -16.37 -5.99 11.40
CA LEU A 63 -16.64 -4.87 12.31
C LEU A 63 -17.45 -5.30 13.56
N LEU A 64 -18.14 -6.45 13.50
CA LEU A 64 -18.91 -7.03 14.61
C LEU A 64 -18.09 -7.98 15.49
N SER A 65 -17.06 -8.64 14.96
CA SER A 65 -16.22 -9.58 15.71
C SER A 65 -15.45 -8.93 16.86
N GLY A 66 -15.19 -7.63 16.76
CA GLY A 66 -14.26 -6.93 17.64
C GLY A 66 -12.80 -7.36 17.41
N GLY A 67 -11.90 -6.83 18.24
CA GLY A 67 -10.45 -6.98 18.05
C GLY A 67 -9.93 -6.11 16.92
N LYS A 68 -8.71 -6.41 16.45
CA LYS A 68 -8.07 -5.70 15.34
C LYS A 68 -8.17 -6.47 14.02
N VAL A 69 -8.51 -5.76 12.95
CA VAL A 69 -8.67 -6.29 11.59
C VAL A 69 -7.73 -5.56 10.63
N VAL A 70 -6.98 -6.31 9.81
CA VAL A 70 -6.25 -5.77 8.67
C VAL A 70 -6.98 -6.16 7.39
N ILE A 71 -7.28 -5.18 6.53
CA ILE A 71 -7.88 -5.40 5.22
C ILE A 71 -6.88 -4.98 4.15
N SER A 72 -6.47 -5.95 3.33
CA SER A 72 -5.54 -5.74 2.22
C SER A 72 -6.26 -5.86 0.89
N THR A 73 -5.96 -4.98 -0.06
CA THR A 73 -6.54 -5.00 -1.42
C THR A 73 -5.49 -4.77 -2.51
N GLY A 74 -5.79 -5.17 -3.74
CA GLY A 74 -4.84 -5.17 -4.86
C GLY A 74 -4.34 -3.79 -5.30
N THR A 75 -5.22 -2.78 -5.41
CA THR A 75 -4.86 -1.47 -5.98
C THR A 75 -5.18 -0.29 -5.06
N LYS A 76 -4.44 0.81 -5.20
CA LYS A 76 -4.66 2.05 -4.43
C LYS A 76 -6.08 2.62 -4.63
N ALA A 77 -6.60 2.57 -5.86
CA ALA A 77 -7.95 3.05 -6.16
C ALA A 77 -9.03 2.20 -5.44
N LEU A 78 -8.83 0.88 -5.35
CA LEU A 78 -9.71 0.02 -4.53
C LEU A 78 -9.53 0.27 -3.04
N GLN A 79 -8.30 0.56 -2.58
CA GLN A 79 -7.97 0.92 -1.21
C GLN A 79 -8.72 2.20 -0.78
N ASP A 80 -8.68 3.23 -1.63
CA ASP A 80 -9.34 4.52 -1.41
C ASP A 80 -10.86 4.39 -1.49
N GLN A 81 -11.38 3.61 -2.44
CA GLN A 81 -12.81 3.29 -2.51
C GLN A 81 -13.30 2.58 -1.22
N LEU A 82 -12.56 1.57 -0.77
CA LEU A 82 -12.87 0.82 0.44
C LEU A 82 -12.87 1.73 1.67
N PHE A 83 -11.86 2.60 1.81
CA PHE A 83 -11.70 3.46 2.97
C PHE A 83 -12.64 4.67 3.01
N HIS A 84 -12.83 5.37 1.89
CA HIS A 84 -13.63 6.61 1.87
C HIS A 84 -15.13 6.36 1.62
N ARG A 85 -15.52 5.22 1.05
CA ARG A 85 -16.93 4.92 0.71
C ARG A 85 -17.49 3.72 1.46
N ASP A 86 -16.86 2.55 1.32
CA ASP A 86 -17.49 1.29 1.69
C ASP A 86 -17.42 1.01 3.21
N LEU A 87 -16.27 1.28 3.85
CA LEU A 87 -16.13 1.25 5.32
C LEU A 87 -17.03 2.28 6.04
N PRO A 88 -17.09 3.57 5.62
CA PRO A 88 -18.02 4.54 6.21
C PRO A 88 -19.50 4.19 6.00
N ALA A 89 -19.85 3.44 4.96
CA ALA A 89 -21.20 2.89 4.82
C ALA A 89 -21.45 1.74 5.81
N ALA A 90 -20.55 0.76 5.90
CA ALA A 90 -20.65 -0.34 6.87
C ALA A 90 -20.72 0.17 8.31
N ARG A 91 -19.84 1.11 8.69
CA ARG A 91 -19.81 1.72 10.02
C ARG A 91 -21.10 2.46 10.37
N ARG A 92 -21.71 3.18 9.41
CA ARG A 92 -23.02 3.83 9.59
C ARG A 92 -24.15 2.82 9.76
N ALA A 93 -24.17 1.73 8.97
CA ALA A 93 -25.18 0.67 9.10
C ALA A 93 -25.10 -0.03 10.47
N LEU A 94 -23.89 -0.26 10.97
CA LEU A 94 -23.64 -0.85 12.29
C LEU A 94 -23.78 0.14 13.46
N LYS A 95 -23.83 1.45 13.21
CA LYS A 95 -23.60 2.52 14.20
C LYS A 95 -22.33 2.30 15.03
N SER A 96 -21.31 1.68 14.43
CA SER A 96 -20.12 1.22 15.13
C SER A 96 -19.17 2.39 15.43
N PRO A 97 -18.59 2.49 16.65
CA PRO A 97 -17.62 3.53 17.01
C PRO A 97 -16.19 3.23 16.54
N VAL A 98 -15.97 2.09 15.87
CA VAL A 98 -14.65 1.60 15.43
C VAL A 98 -13.85 2.66 14.67
N LYS A 99 -12.60 2.85 15.10
CA LYS A 99 -11.61 3.68 14.42
C LYS A 99 -11.06 2.90 13.24
N ILE A 100 -11.01 3.60 12.10
CA ILE A 100 -10.47 3.08 10.85
C ILE A 100 -9.25 3.92 10.47
N ALA A 101 -8.21 3.29 9.95
CA ALA A 101 -7.03 3.96 9.43
C ALA A 101 -6.67 3.46 8.03
N LEU A 102 -6.14 4.36 7.20
CA LEU A 102 -5.62 4.08 5.87
C LEU A 102 -4.10 4.20 5.91
N LEU A 103 -3.39 3.16 5.49
CA LEU A 103 -1.94 3.19 5.43
C LEU A 103 -1.44 2.84 4.02
N LYS A 104 -0.69 3.77 3.43
CA LYS A 104 -0.07 3.63 2.11
C LYS A 104 1.46 3.62 2.23
N GLY A 105 2.14 3.31 1.12
CA GLY A 105 3.60 3.49 1.02
C GLY A 105 4.00 4.97 1.07
N ARG A 106 5.24 5.28 1.50
CA ARG A 106 5.74 6.66 1.71
C ARG A 106 5.57 7.59 0.51
N ALA A 107 5.73 7.05 -0.71
CA ALA A 107 5.57 7.76 -1.98
C ALA A 107 4.15 8.27 -2.29
N ASN A 108 3.17 8.00 -1.42
CA ASN A 108 1.79 8.52 -1.53
C ASN A 108 1.53 9.69 -0.57
N TYR A 109 2.51 10.10 0.24
CA TYR A 109 2.38 11.21 1.18
C TYR A 109 3.37 12.32 0.84
N VAL A 110 2.96 13.57 1.02
CA VAL A 110 3.88 14.72 0.95
C VAL A 110 4.95 14.59 2.03
N CYS A 111 6.19 14.93 1.69
CA CYS A 111 7.32 15.06 2.59
C CYS A 111 7.73 16.53 2.69
N HIS A 112 7.40 17.19 3.81
CA HIS A 112 7.69 18.61 4.02
C HIS A 112 9.16 18.98 3.80
N HIS A 113 10.12 18.12 4.21
CA HIS A 113 11.55 18.34 3.97
C HIS A 113 11.88 18.42 2.46
N HIS A 114 11.49 17.42 1.68
CA HIS A 114 11.76 17.38 0.23
C HIS A 114 11.03 18.51 -0.49
N LEU A 115 9.76 18.75 -0.15
CA LEU A 115 8.95 19.83 -0.69
C LEU A 115 9.61 21.21 -0.46
N GLN A 116 9.94 21.55 0.78
CA GLN A 116 10.54 22.83 1.16
C GLN A 116 11.91 23.01 0.50
N ARG A 117 12.74 21.97 0.48
CA ARG A 117 14.06 21.98 -0.16
C ARG A 117 13.95 22.23 -1.66
N ASN A 118 13.16 21.44 -2.39
CA ASN A 118 13.07 21.57 -3.85
C ASN A 118 12.39 22.88 -4.29
N LEU A 119 11.43 23.41 -3.50
CA LEU A 119 10.90 24.76 -3.71
C LEU A 119 11.97 25.86 -3.56
N SER A 120 12.93 25.67 -2.64
CA SER A 120 14.03 26.61 -2.41
C SER A 120 15.14 26.48 -3.46
N ASP A 121 15.46 25.25 -3.89
CA ASP A 121 16.46 24.97 -4.92
C ASP A 121 16.00 25.46 -6.31
N GLY A 122 14.70 25.42 -6.60
CA GLY A 122 14.10 26.00 -7.82
C GLY A 122 14.48 25.32 -9.14
N ARG A 123 15.15 24.16 -9.08
CA ARG A 123 15.68 23.43 -10.24
C ARG A 123 14.76 22.28 -10.62
N PHE A 124 13.92 22.51 -11.63
CA PHE A 124 12.96 21.52 -12.11
C PHE A 124 13.26 21.08 -13.54
N ALA A 125 12.88 19.85 -13.89
CA ALA A 125 13.04 19.33 -15.24
C ALA A 125 12.05 19.97 -16.22
N ASN A 126 10.79 20.12 -15.81
CA ASN A 126 9.73 20.73 -16.62
C ASN A 126 9.35 22.12 -16.10
N ARG A 127 8.90 23.01 -17.00
CA ARG A 127 8.45 24.36 -16.62
C ARG A 127 7.22 24.34 -15.71
N ASP A 128 6.31 23.39 -15.93
CA ASP A 128 5.06 23.28 -15.19
C ASP A 128 5.26 22.69 -13.78
N ASP A 129 6.37 21.98 -13.53
CA ASP A 129 6.69 21.40 -12.22
C ASP A 129 6.71 22.46 -11.13
N ALA A 130 7.21 23.67 -11.41
CA ALA A 130 7.22 24.77 -10.45
C ALA A 130 5.80 25.17 -10.02
N ALA A 131 4.85 25.23 -10.97
CA ALA A 131 3.47 25.58 -10.70
C ALA A 131 2.72 24.45 -9.98
N TRP A 132 3.02 23.19 -10.32
CA TRP A 132 2.46 22.02 -9.65
C TRP A 132 3.00 21.87 -8.22
N LEU A 133 4.31 22.02 -8.01
CA LEU A 133 4.93 21.94 -6.68
C LEU A 133 4.42 23.03 -5.74
N GLN A 134 4.17 24.23 -6.26
CA GLN A 134 3.49 25.32 -5.53
C GLN A 134 2.03 24.98 -5.16
N LYS A 135 1.31 24.19 -5.96
CA LYS A 135 -0.02 23.67 -5.58
C LYS A 135 0.10 22.55 -4.54
N ILE A 136 1.07 21.65 -4.66
CA ILE A 136 1.35 20.60 -3.67
C ILE A 136 1.67 21.23 -2.30
N ALA A 137 2.40 22.36 -2.28
CA ALA A 137 2.69 23.10 -1.05
C ALA A 137 1.42 23.59 -0.33
N ARG A 138 0.53 24.29 -1.05
CA ARG A 138 -0.75 24.77 -0.50
C ARG A 138 -1.66 23.63 -0.05
N PHE A 139 -1.65 22.52 -0.79
CA PHE A 139 -2.34 21.30 -0.38
C PHE A 139 -1.77 20.77 0.95
N ALA A 140 -0.45 20.69 1.09
CA ALA A 140 0.20 20.22 2.31
C ALA A 140 0.02 21.13 3.54
N GLU A 141 -0.22 22.43 3.34
CA GLU A 141 -0.58 23.38 4.43
C GLU A 141 -2.01 23.19 4.94
N THR A 142 -2.92 22.64 4.12
CA THR A 142 -4.35 22.52 4.44
C THR A 142 -4.82 21.08 4.67
N SER A 143 -4.06 20.09 4.21
CA SER A 143 -4.38 18.67 4.36
C SER A 143 -4.01 18.15 5.74
N SER A 144 -4.87 17.31 6.31
CA SER A 144 -4.62 16.59 7.56
C SER A 144 -3.90 15.24 7.35
N SER A 145 -3.94 14.69 6.15
CA SER A 145 -3.35 13.39 5.80
C SER A 145 -2.10 13.50 4.93
N GLY A 146 -1.98 14.58 4.15
CA GLY A 146 -0.95 14.76 3.12
C GLY A 146 -1.00 13.73 1.99
N ASP A 147 -2.10 12.98 1.86
CA ASP A 147 -2.24 11.91 0.89
C ASP A 147 -2.41 12.48 -0.53
N ARG A 148 -1.57 12.02 -1.45
CA ARG A 148 -1.60 12.39 -2.87
C ARG A 148 -2.97 12.21 -3.51
N ALA A 149 -3.76 11.22 -3.07
CA ALA A 149 -5.09 10.96 -3.61
C ALA A 149 -6.11 12.07 -3.27
N GLU A 150 -5.88 12.84 -2.20
CA GLU A 150 -6.73 13.97 -1.79
C GLU A 150 -6.36 15.28 -2.50
N ALA A 151 -5.24 15.32 -3.24
CA ALA A 151 -4.68 16.52 -3.86
C ALA A 151 -5.43 16.96 -5.13
N THR A 152 -6.71 17.29 -4.99
CA THR A 152 -7.61 17.65 -6.10
C THR A 152 -7.07 18.79 -6.96
N GLY A 153 -7.24 18.66 -8.28
CA GLY A 153 -6.78 19.65 -9.25
C GLY A 153 -5.26 19.62 -9.53
N ILE A 154 -4.53 18.67 -8.97
CA ILE A 154 -3.16 18.28 -9.34
C ILE A 154 -3.24 16.91 -10.05
N PRO A 155 -2.58 16.69 -11.19
CA PRO A 155 -2.61 15.38 -11.83
C PRO A 155 -1.98 14.27 -10.96
N GLU A 156 -2.55 13.05 -11.09
CA GLU A 156 -1.75 11.82 -11.05
C GLU A 156 -0.73 11.83 -12.19
N ASP A 157 0.26 10.94 -12.14
CA ASP A 157 1.57 11.10 -12.79
C ASP A 157 2.36 12.31 -12.25
N ALA A 158 1.91 13.55 -12.52
CA ALA A 158 2.67 14.81 -12.50
C ALA A 158 4.10 14.74 -11.92
N THR A 159 5.10 15.02 -12.76
CA THR A 159 6.54 14.94 -12.39
C THR A 159 6.92 15.73 -11.14
N ALA A 160 6.19 16.81 -10.83
CA ALA A 160 6.31 17.58 -9.59
C ALA A 160 6.28 16.72 -8.30
N TRP A 161 5.56 15.60 -8.30
CA TRP A 161 5.49 14.72 -7.13
C TRP A 161 6.84 14.12 -6.74
N PHE A 162 7.76 13.89 -7.68
CA PHE A 162 9.11 13.38 -7.38
C PHE A 162 9.92 14.33 -6.48
N TYR A 163 9.62 15.63 -6.51
CA TYR A 163 10.25 16.65 -5.66
C TYR A 163 9.55 16.82 -4.29
N ALA A 164 8.36 16.22 -4.11
CA ALA A 164 7.52 16.39 -2.93
C ALA A 164 7.41 15.12 -2.06
N ILE A 165 7.97 13.99 -2.47
CA ILE A 165 7.91 12.69 -1.76
C ILE A 165 9.29 12.24 -1.28
N SER A 166 9.33 11.16 -0.48
CA SER A 166 10.59 10.52 -0.05
C SER A 166 10.58 9.01 -0.30
N SER A 167 11.76 8.41 -0.51
CA SER A 167 11.95 6.96 -0.58
C SER A 167 12.39 6.40 0.79
N ARG A 168 12.74 5.10 0.86
CA ARG A 168 13.41 4.51 2.03
C ARG A 168 14.78 5.17 2.28
N ASP A 169 15.50 5.47 1.19
CA ASP A 169 16.91 5.84 1.20
C ASP A 169 17.12 7.36 1.28
N THR A 170 16.11 8.17 0.91
CA THR A 170 16.16 9.64 1.02
C THR A 170 15.44 10.21 2.24
N CYS A 171 14.88 9.35 3.10
CA CYS A 171 14.17 9.75 4.30
C CYS A 171 15.13 9.87 5.49
N LEU A 172 15.23 11.06 6.10
CA LEU A 172 16.08 11.32 7.28
C LEU A 172 15.58 10.65 8.58
N GLY A 173 14.49 9.87 8.53
CA GLY A 173 13.96 9.17 9.69
C GLY A 173 13.67 10.10 10.86
N SER A 174 14.15 9.72 12.05
CA SER A 174 14.03 10.49 13.31
C SER A 174 14.87 11.78 13.36
N GLU A 175 15.84 11.94 12.46
CA GLU A 175 16.69 13.15 12.36
C GLU A 175 16.04 14.25 11.50
N CYS A 176 14.85 14.00 10.95
CA CYS A 176 14.10 14.97 10.17
C CYS A 176 13.52 16.08 11.07
N ASP A 177 13.83 17.35 10.80
CA ASP A 177 13.24 18.50 11.51
C ASP A 177 11.69 18.48 11.50
N HIS A 178 11.12 17.96 10.40
CA HIS A 178 9.69 17.82 10.18
C HIS A 178 9.08 16.51 10.73
N TYR A 179 9.79 15.76 11.59
CA TYR A 179 9.34 14.45 12.07
C TYR A 179 7.98 14.49 12.79
N LYS A 180 7.72 15.54 13.59
CA LYS A 180 6.47 15.70 14.37
C LYS A 180 5.25 15.85 13.50
N ASP A 181 5.37 16.64 12.43
CA ASP A 181 4.30 16.97 11.50
C ASP A 181 4.33 16.04 10.26
N CYS A 182 5.14 14.97 10.30
CA CYS A 182 5.31 14.07 9.18
C CYS A 182 4.05 13.21 8.95
N PHE A 183 3.33 13.48 7.86
CA PHE A 183 2.17 12.71 7.39
C PHE A 183 2.36 11.18 7.42
N VAL A 184 3.53 10.67 7.01
CA VAL A 184 3.84 9.23 7.06
C VAL A 184 3.85 8.71 8.49
N MET A 185 4.39 9.46 9.45
CA MET A 185 4.45 9.05 10.85
C MET A 185 3.08 9.19 11.53
N ALA A 186 2.32 10.23 11.19
CA ALA A 186 0.93 10.38 11.62
C ALA A 186 0.05 9.21 11.13
N ALA A 187 0.14 8.84 9.85
CA ALA A 187 -0.58 7.71 9.28
C ALA A 187 -0.18 6.36 9.93
N ARG A 188 1.12 6.13 10.16
CA ARG A 188 1.61 4.95 10.89
C ARG A 188 1.08 4.88 12.31
N LYS A 189 1.11 6.00 13.05
CA LYS A 189 0.56 6.07 14.41
C LYS A 189 -0.94 5.78 14.41
N ALA A 190 -1.70 6.38 13.50
CA ALA A 190 -3.13 6.12 13.35
C ALA A 190 -3.43 4.65 13.02
N ALA A 191 -2.62 4.01 12.16
CA ALA A 191 -2.73 2.58 11.85
C ALA A 191 -2.47 1.70 13.08
N MET A 192 -1.47 2.02 13.91
CA MET A 192 -1.20 1.29 15.15
C MET A 192 -2.30 1.48 16.21
N GLU A 193 -2.97 2.64 16.24
CA GLU A 193 -4.04 2.95 17.19
C GLU A 193 -5.45 2.50 16.75
N ALA A 194 -5.67 2.22 15.46
CA ALA A 194 -6.97 1.83 14.93
C ALA A 194 -7.32 0.36 15.21
N GLU A 195 -8.62 0.06 15.24
CA GLU A 195 -9.13 -1.32 15.26
C GLU A 195 -9.26 -1.90 13.84
N VAL A 196 -9.43 -1.07 12.80
CA VAL A 196 -9.39 -1.54 11.39
C VAL A 196 -8.37 -0.76 10.58
N VAL A 197 -7.43 -1.46 9.96
CA VAL A 197 -6.39 -0.86 9.10
C VAL A 197 -6.57 -1.33 7.66
N VAL A 198 -6.65 -0.39 6.72
CA VAL A 198 -6.71 -0.67 5.28
C VAL A 198 -5.35 -0.44 4.62
N VAL A 199 -4.83 -1.48 3.99
CA VAL A 199 -3.54 -1.52 3.28
C VAL A 199 -3.71 -2.02 1.84
N ASN A 200 -2.66 -1.90 1.03
CA ASN A 200 -2.56 -2.69 -0.19
C ASN A 200 -1.75 -3.98 0.03
N HIS A 201 -1.77 -4.91 -0.93
CA HIS A 201 -1.02 -6.17 -0.85
C HIS A 201 0.49 -5.94 -0.66
N HIS A 202 1.09 -4.98 -1.38
CA HIS A 202 2.53 -4.70 -1.23
C HIS A 202 2.90 -4.27 0.19
N LEU A 203 2.11 -3.42 0.85
CA LEU A 203 2.42 -2.98 2.21
C LEU A 203 2.15 -4.09 3.24
N PHE A 204 1.15 -4.94 3.00
CA PHE A 204 0.90 -6.13 3.81
C PHE A 204 2.09 -7.10 3.79
N PHE A 205 2.61 -7.42 2.60
CA PHE A 205 3.79 -8.28 2.48
C PHE A 205 5.08 -7.62 2.99
N ALA A 206 5.23 -6.31 2.83
CA ALA A 206 6.34 -5.57 3.43
C ALA A 206 6.34 -5.66 4.97
N ASP A 207 5.17 -5.62 5.62
CA ASP A 207 5.05 -5.79 7.08
C ASP A 207 5.39 -7.21 7.52
N LEU A 208 4.91 -8.24 6.81
CA LEU A 208 5.25 -9.64 7.09
C LEU A 208 6.76 -9.90 6.96
N TRP A 209 7.38 -9.42 5.87
CA TRP A 209 8.81 -9.58 5.64
C TRP A 209 9.66 -8.86 6.70
N LEU A 210 9.26 -7.66 7.13
CA LEU A 210 9.94 -6.95 8.22
C LEU A 210 9.80 -7.66 9.59
N LYS A 211 8.68 -8.35 9.83
CA LYS A 211 8.46 -9.17 11.02
C LYS A 211 9.39 -10.38 11.05
N ASP A 212 9.56 -11.07 9.92
CA ASP A 212 10.50 -12.19 9.80
C ASP A 212 11.97 -11.75 10.01
N GLU A 213 12.34 -10.53 9.61
CA GLU A 213 13.66 -9.93 9.92
C GLU A 213 13.80 -9.39 11.36
N GLY A 214 12.74 -9.42 12.18
CA GLY A 214 12.75 -8.91 13.56
C GLY A 214 12.79 -7.38 13.67
N VAL A 215 12.34 -6.67 12.64
CA VAL A 215 12.33 -5.20 12.54
C VAL A 215 10.99 -4.63 13.03
N ALA A 216 10.96 -3.34 13.38
CA ALA A 216 9.76 -2.65 13.85
C ALA A 216 8.54 -2.79 12.91
N GLU A 217 7.44 -3.29 13.45
CA GLU A 217 6.17 -3.53 12.74
C GLU A 217 5.57 -2.25 12.13
N LEU A 218 4.90 -2.39 10.99
CA LEU A 218 4.13 -1.33 10.33
C LEU A 218 2.64 -1.43 10.63
N LEU A 219 2.15 -2.65 10.82
CA LEU A 219 0.74 -2.98 11.07
C LEU A 219 0.57 -3.60 12.45
N PRO A 220 -0.49 -3.22 13.19
CA PRO A 220 -0.71 -3.76 14.52
C PRO A 220 -0.97 -5.26 14.47
N ALA A 221 -0.57 -5.97 15.53
CA ALA A 221 -1.04 -7.33 15.79
C ALA A 221 -2.58 -7.39 15.66
N CYS A 222 -3.06 -8.31 14.82
CA CYS A 222 -4.47 -8.40 14.43
C CYS A 222 -5.01 -9.83 14.58
N ASN A 223 -6.31 -9.92 14.82
CA ASN A 223 -7.03 -11.17 15.04
C ASN A 223 -7.67 -11.69 13.75
N THR A 224 -7.72 -10.86 12.71
CA THR A 224 -8.38 -11.15 11.43
C THR A 224 -7.68 -10.40 10.32
N VAL A 225 -7.36 -11.12 9.25
CA VAL A 225 -6.83 -10.56 8.00
C VAL A 225 -7.82 -10.85 6.89
N ILE A 226 -8.19 -9.83 6.11
CA ILE A 226 -9.06 -9.94 4.95
C ILE A 226 -8.25 -9.55 3.71
N LEU A 227 -8.18 -10.44 2.73
CA LEU A 227 -7.46 -10.24 1.48
C LEU A 227 -8.48 -10.12 0.34
N ASP A 228 -8.86 -8.90 0.00
CA ASP A 228 -9.74 -8.61 -1.14
C ASP A 228 -8.92 -8.53 -2.44
N GLU A 229 -9.48 -8.98 -3.56
CA GLU A 229 -8.75 -9.22 -4.82
C GLU A 229 -7.56 -10.20 -4.69
N ALA A 230 -7.69 -11.22 -3.83
CA ALA A 230 -6.65 -12.22 -3.54
C ALA A 230 -6.07 -12.96 -4.77
N HIS A 231 -6.65 -12.83 -5.96
CA HIS A 231 -6.02 -13.28 -7.21
C HIS A 231 -4.68 -12.58 -7.51
N GLN A 232 -4.49 -11.34 -7.03
CA GLN A 232 -3.24 -10.57 -7.17
C GLN A 232 -2.20 -10.91 -6.08
N LEU A 233 -2.60 -11.69 -5.07
CA LEU A 233 -1.81 -11.95 -3.89
C LEU A 233 -0.54 -12.77 -4.20
N ALA A 234 -0.66 -13.80 -5.05
CA ALA A 234 0.45 -14.69 -5.39
C ALA A 234 1.58 -13.97 -6.15
N GLU A 235 1.24 -13.13 -7.13
CA GLU A 235 2.20 -12.31 -7.85
C GLU A 235 2.87 -11.29 -6.92
N THR A 236 2.08 -10.64 -6.06
CA THR A 236 2.64 -9.69 -5.08
C THR A 236 3.58 -10.38 -4.09
N ALA A 237 3.21 -11.56 -3.58
CA ALA A 237 4.07 -12.36 -2.69
C ALA A 237 5.39 -12.74 -3.37
N ALA A 238 5.36 -13.15 -4.64
CA ALA A 238 6.55 -13.49 -5.41
C ALA A 238 7.52 -12.30 -5.58
N GLN A 239 7.03 -11.06 -5.58
CA GLN A 239 7.87 -9.86 -5.62
C GLN A 239 8.61 -9.57 -4.30
N PHE A 240 8.12 -10.07 -3.16
CA PHE A 240 8.72 -9.87 -1.83
C PHE A 240 9.57 -11.05 -1.36
N PHE A 241 9.12 -12.28 -1.61
CA PHE A 241 9.81 -13.51 -1.20
C PHE A 241 10.66 -14.14 -2.33
N GLY A 242 10.64 -13.56 -3.54
CA GLY A 242 11.46 -13.99 -4.66
C GLY A 242 12.65 -13.07 -4.90
N GLU A 243 13.81 -13.66 -5.20
CA GLU A 243 14.99 -12.91 -5.66
C GLU A 243 14.84 -12.55 -7.15
N THR A 244 15.00 -11.26 -7.47
CA THR A 244 14.97 -10.77 -8.86
C THR A 244 16.36 -10.38 -9.33
N LEU A 245 16.81 -10.99 -10.43
CA LEU A 245 18.08 -10.69 -11.08
C LEU A 245 17.83 -10.09 -12.48
N SER A 246 18.05 -8.79 -12.63
CA SER A 246 17.87 -8.09 -13.91
C SER A 246 19.15 -8.03 -14.74
N VAL A 247 18.99 -7.92 -16.07
CA VAL A 247 20.11 -7.65 -16.99
C VAL A 247 20.85 -6.36 -16.62
N ALA A 248 20.14 -5.33 -16.12
CA ALA A 248 20.78 -4.09 -15.68
C ALA A 248 21.78 -4.33 -14.55
N GLN A 249 21.37 -5.02 -13.48
CA GLN A 249 22.25 -5.40 -12.37
C GLN A 249 23.46 -6.23 -12.83
N LEU A 250 23.28 -7.16 -13.77
CA LEU A 250 24.38 -7.94 -14.34
C LEU A 250 25.37 -7.09 -15.15
N LEU A 251 24.88 -6.08 -15.87
CA LEU A 251 25.73 -5.15 -16.63
C LEU A 251 26.46 -4.16 -15.73
N ASP A 252 25.82 -3.69 -14.66
CA ASP A 252 26.43 -2.82 -13.66
C ASP A 252 27.52 -3.58 -12.89
N LEU A 253 27.22 -4.80 -12.41
CA LEU A 253 28.19 -5.71 -11.78
C LEU A 253 29.39 -5.98 -12.70
N ALA A 254 29.17 -6.25 -13.99
CA ALA A 254 30.23 -6.42 -14.97
C ALA A 254 31.04 -5.13 -15.18
N GLY A 255 30.40 -3.96 -15.12
CA GLY A 255 31.06 -2.65 -15.20
C GLY A 255 31.94 -2.35 -13.99
N ASP A 256 31.41 -2.52 -12.78
CA ASP A 256 32.13 -2.33 -11.52
C ASP A 256 33.27 -3.31 -11.35
N THR A 257 33.07 -4.59 -11.68
CA THR A 257 34.13 -5.60 -11.62
C THR A 257 35.31 -5.23 -12.52
N LYS A 258 35.08 -4.70 -13.73
CA LYS A 258 36.17 -4.21 -14.60
C LYS A 258 36.88 -3.00 -14.02
N ARG A 259 36.13 -2.02 -13.49
CA ARG A 259 36.69 -0.81 -12.85
C ARG A 259 37.58 -1.19 -11.66
N LEU A 260 37.07 -2.04 -10.78
CA LEU A 260 37.80 -2.52 -9.60
C LEU A 260 39.00 -3.39 -9.97
N ALA A 261 38.86 -4.33 -10.91
CA ALA A 261 39.98 -5.18 -11.36
C ALA A 261 41.14 -4.35 -11.91
N ALA A 262 40.86 -3.31 -12.72
CA ALA A 262 41.89 -2.43 -13.26
C ALA A 262 42.68 -1.64 -12.20
N VAL A 263 42.09 -1.39 -11.02
CA VAL A 263 42.71 -0.60 -9.93
C VAL A 263 43.29 -1.47 -8.80
N LYS A 264 42.70 -2.64 -8.55
CA LYS A 264 42.98 -3.46 -7.35
C LYS A 264 43.50 -4.88 -7.65
N ALA A 265 43.35 -5.36 -8.88
CA ALA A 265 43.72 -6.73 -9.27
C ALA A 265 44.24 -6.76 -10.73
N GLY A 266 45.12 -5.81 -11.08
CA GLY A 266 45.69 -5.70 -12.42
C GLY A 266 46.59 -6.89 -12.81
N ASP A 267 47.08 -7.61 -11.81
CA ASP A 267 47.79 -8.88 -11.87
C ASP A 267 46.86 -10.10 -12.10
N PHE A 268 45.53 -9.93 -12.09
CA PHE A 268 44.56 -11.01 -12.31
C PHE A 268 43.65 -10.78 -13.55
N PRO A 269 44.20 -10.92 -14.80
CA PRO A 269 43.45 -10.71 -16.04
C PRO A 269 42.18 -11.57 -16.20
N ALA A 270 42.12 -12.74 -15.55
CA ALA A 270 40.98 -13.65 -15.64
C ALA A 270 39.68 -13.01 -15.10
N LEU A 271 39.76 -12.21 -14.03
CA LEU A 271 38.60 -11.51 -13.47
C LEU A 271 38.03 -10.47 -14.45
N ARG A 272 38.91 -9.70 -15.10
CA ARG A 272 38.52 -8.75 -16.14
C ARG A 272 37.83 -9.45 -17.31
N ARG A 273 38.41 -10.56 -17.78
CA ARG A 273 37.83 -11.37 -18.87
C ARG A 273 36.46 -11.93 -18.50
N ALA A 274 36.31 -12.50 -17.31
CA ALA A 274 35.02 -13.00 -16.81
C ALA A 274 33.95 -11.89 -16.76
N ALA A 275 34.31 -10.67 -16.38
CA ALA A 275 33.40 -9.52 -16.42
C ALA A 275 33.13 -9.01 -17.85
N GLU A 276 34.05 -9.19 -18.81
CA GLU A 276 33.81 -8.93 -20.23
C GLU A 276 32.83 -9.94 -20.82
N ASP A 277 33.01 -11.23 -20.52
CA ASP A 277 32.14 -12.33 -20.94
C ASP A 277 30.73 -12.23 -20.30
N LEU A 278 30.63 -11.97 -18.99
CA LEU A 278 29.35 -11.74 -18.29
C LEU A 278 28.56 -10.59 -18.93
N GLY A 279 29.22 -9.45 -19.16
CA GLY A 279 28.57 -8.30 -19.77
C GLY A 279 28.14 -8.53 -21.23
N LYS A 280 28.79 -9.47 -21.93
CA LYS A 280 28.33 -9.93 -23.26
C LYS A 280 27.10 -10.82 -23.13
N VAL A 281 27.19 -11.90 -22.34
CA VAL A 281 26.07 -12.86 -22.15
C VAL A 281 24.81 -12.18 -21.62
N ALA A 282 24.94 -11.20 -20.71
CA ALA A 282 23.80 -10.42 -20.22
C ALA A 282 23.12 -9.56 -21.30
N ARG A 283 23.87 -9.05 -22.30
CA ARG A 283 23.29 -8.38 -23.47
C ARG A 283 22.65 -9.37 -24.43
N ASP A 284 23.30 -10.50 -24.68
CA ASP A 284 22.78 -11.54 -25.58
C ASP A 284 21.46 -12.12 -25.01
N LEU A 285 21.36 -12.29 -23.68
CA LEU A 285 20.13 -12.70 -22.99
C LEU A 285 18.97 -11.70 -23.19
N ARG A 286 19.26 -10.40 -23.22
CA ARG A 286 18.27 -9.34 -23.48
C ARG A 286 17.74 -9.33 -24.92
N LEU A 287 18.38 -10.06 -25.84
CA LEU A 287 17.92 -10.21 -27.23
C LEU A 287 17.11 -11.50 -27.44
N ALA A 288 17.02 -12.37 -26.42
CA ALA A 288 16.31 -13.64 -26.48
C ALA A 288 14.87 -13.59 -25.94
N PHE A 289 14.49 -12.47 -25.32
CA PHE A 289 13.18 -12.20 -24.70
C PHE A 289 12.72 -10.77 -25.04
#